data_AF-A0A9Q0YYS8-F1
#
_entry.id   AF-A0A9Q0YYS8-F1
#
_cell.length_a   1.000
_cell.length_b   1.000
_cell.length_c   1.000
_cell.angle_alpha   90.00
_cell.angle_beta   90.00
_cell.angle_gamma   90.00
#
_symmetry.space_group_name_H-M   'P 1'
#
loop_
_entity.id
_entity.type
_entity.pdbx_description
1 polymer ?
#
loop_
_entity_poly.entity_id
_entity_poly.type
_entity_poly.pdbx_seq_one_letter_code
_entity_poly.pdbx_strand_id
1 'polypeptide(L)'
;MASSHWTSLNGPLQEQGPPCVGELLQHTKKGVLRWKHVTVYINKKSQVLIKIKSKHIGGALSKKHKGVVFGVCDETTAWRYIKERESTEEVYFGIKTAQGLHEFKCKSKVHKQRWVDDIKNLLQQVGCVEVTDRSLKCLSINDAA
;
A
#
# COMPACT_ATOMS: atom_id res chain seq x y z
N MET A 1 -1.73 -54.07 0.45
CA MET A 1 -0.70 -53.69 -0.53
C MET A 1 -0.94 -52.26 -0.92
N ALA A 2 0.14 -51.48 -0.91
CA ALA A 2 0.16 -50.03 -0.83
C ALA A 2 -0.06 -49.33 -2.18
N SER A 3 -0.25 -48.01 -2.04
CA SER A 3 0.19 -46.95 -2.95
C SER A 3 -0.86 -46.39 -3.90
N SER A 4 -1.50 -45.31 -3.47
CA SER A 4 -1.72 -44.16 -4.34
C SER A 4 -0.79 -43.04 -3.88
N HIS A 5 0.38 -42.99 -4.51
CA HIS A 5 1.29 -41.88 -4.48
C HIS A 5 0.58 -40.58 -4.91
N TRP A 6 0.75 -39.52 -4.15
CA TRP A 6 0.49 -38.17 -4.62
C TRP A 6 1.79 -37.40 -4.49
N THR A 7 2.53 -37.29 -5.58
CA THR A 7 3.64 -36.35 -5.70
C THR A 7 3.12 -34.99 -6.13
N SER A 8 3.52 -33.98 -5.35
CA SER A 8 3.79 -32.59 -5.72
C SER A 8 2.75 -31.82 -6.51
N LEU A 9 2.15 -30.82 -5.87
CA LEU A 9 1.92 -29.53 -6.54
C LEU A 9 2.30 -28.39 -5.61
N ASN A 10 3.40 -27.72 -5.98
CA ASN A 10 3.62 -26.31 -5.69
C ASN A 10 2.34 -25.56 -6.06
N GLY A 11 1.60 -25.08 -5.06
CA GLY A 11 0.39 -24.30 -5.27
C GLY A 11 0.71 -23.01 -6.04
N PRO A 12 -0.22 -22.50 -6.88
CA PRO A 12 -0.02 -21.27 -7.62
C PRO A 12 0.23 -20.12 -6.65
N LEU A 13 1.18 -19.25 -7.00
CA LEU A 13 1.37 -17.94 -6.39
C LEU A 13 0.00 -17.28 -6.28
N GLN A 14 -0.58 -17.24 -5.08
CA GLN A 14 -1.82 -16.54 -4.79
C GLN A 14 -1.69 -15.15 -5.40
N GLU A 15 -2.52 -14.84 -6.42
CA GLU A 15 -2.54 -13.51 -7.04
C GLU A 15 -3.02 -12.52 -5.98
N GLN A 16 -2.05 -12.03 -5.21
CA GLN A 16 -2.17 -10.82 -4.42
C GLN A 16 -2.55 -9.71 -5.41
N GLY A 17 -3.61 -8.95 -5.14
CA GLY A 17 -4.18 -7.99 -6.09
C GLY A 17 -3.12 -7.08 -6.74
N PRO A 18 -3.39 -6.58 -7.96
CA PRO A 18 -2.38 -5.86 -8.75
C PRO A 18 -1.83 -4.67 -7.96
N PRO A 19 -0.51 -4.42 -8.03
CA PRO A 19 0.10 -3.30 -7.31
C PRO A 19 -0.42 -1.97 -7.84
N CYS A 20 -0.66 -1.00 -6.95
CA CYS A 20 -0.94 0.38 -7.34
C CYS A 20 0.38 1.09 -7.66
N VAL A 21 0.56 1.57 -8.90
CA VAL A 21 1.84 2.12 -9.38
C VAL A 21 1.64 3.44 -10.13
N GLY A 22 2.49 4.42 -9.85
CA GLY A 22 2.51 5.66 -10.64
C GLY A 22 3.44 6.73 -10.10
N GLU A 23 3.49 7.86 -10.81
CA GLU A 23 4.23 9.06 -10.42
C GLU A 23 3.35 10.00 -9.59
N LEU A 24 3.85 10.39 -8.42
CA LEU A 24 3.18 11.33 -7.51
C LEU A 24 4.15 12.42 -7.05
N LEU A 25 3.61 13.61 -6.79
CA LEU A 25 4.36 14.69 -6.13
C LEU A 25 4.26 14.49 -4.62
N GLN A 26 5.38 14.17 -3.97
CA GLN A 26 5.42 14.02 -2.52
C GLN A 26 5.83 15.33 -1.85
N HIS A 27 5.11 15.70 -0.79
CA HIS A 27 5.51 16.79 0.08
C HIS A 27 6.69 16.35 0.97
N THR A 28 7.82 17.06 0.88
CA THR A 28 8.99 16.76 1.72
C THR A 28 8.85 17.41 3.10
N LYS A 29 9.63 16.93 4.08
CA LYS A 29 9.73 17.56 5.41
C LYS A 29 10.18 19.03 5.37
N LYS A 30 10.70 19.50 4.23
CA LYS A 30 11.17 20.87 4.01
C LYS A 30 10.16 21.77 3.30
N GLY A 31 8.91 21.35 3.10
CA GLY A 31 7.92 22.16 2.37
C GLY A 31 7.90 21.95 0.85
N VAL A 32 8.92 21.29 0.28
CA VAL A 32 9.07 21.23 -1.18
C VAL A 32 8.38 19.99 -1.76
N LEU A 33 7.66 20.15 -2.88
CA LEU A 33 7.12 19.05 -3.67
C LEU A 33 8.19 18.41 -4.56
N ARG A 34 8.25 17.07 -4.58
CA ARG A 34 9.18 16.32 -5.45
C ARG A 34 8.49 15.13 -6.10
N TRP A 35 8.76 14.93 -7.39
CA TRP A 35 8.30 13.74 -8.12
C TRP A 35 8.92 12.46 -7.54
N LYS A 36 8.05 11.48 -7.29
CA LYS A 36 8.38 10.14 -6.81
C LYS A 36 7.67 9.11 -7.66
N HIS A 37 8.38 8.02 -7.94
CA HIS A 37 7.78 6.79 -8.38
C HIS A 37 7.28 6.01 -7.15
N VAL A 38 5.98 5.78 -7.06
CA VAL A 38 5.32 5.12 -5.94
C VAL A 38 4.77 3.77 -6.39
N THR A 39 5.00 2.75 -5.58
CA THR A 39 4.43 1.41 -5.74
C THR A 39 3.82 1.01 -4.39
N VAL A 40 2.55 0.60 -4.37
CA VAL A 40 1.89 -0.01 -3.20
C VAL A 40 1.46 -1.42 -3.58
N TYR A 41 1.78 -2.40 -2.74
CA TYR A 41 1.58 -3.83 -3.07
C TYR A 41 1.47 -4.67 -1.81
N ILE A 42 0.85 -5.85 -1.89
CA ILE A 42 0.87 -6.83 -0.80
C ILE A 42 2.08 -7.74 -0.95
N ASN A 43 2.84 -7.95 0.13
CA ASN A 43 4.00 -8.85 0.13
C ASN A 43 3.60 -10.30 0.46
N LYS A 44 4.55 -11.24 0.41
CA LYS A 44 4.32 -12.66 0.76
C LYS A 44 3.91 -12.90 2.22
N LYS A 45 4.05 -11.90 3.10
CA LYS A 45 3.63 -11.96 4.50
C LYS A 45 2.23 -11.34 4.69
N SER A 46 1.47 -11.16 3.60
CA SER A 46 0.17 -10.49 3.61
C SER A 46 0.23 -9.10 4.25
N GLN A 47 1.27 -8.32 3.98
CA GLN A 47 1.36 -6.93 4.44
C GLN A 47 1.31 -5.98 3.25
N VAL A 48 0.52 -4.91 3.36
CA VAL A 48 0.55 -3.82 2.38
C VAL A 48 1.82 -3.00 2.58
N LEU A 49 2.67 -2.93 1.56
CA LEU A 49 3.91 -2.17 1.56
C LEU A 49 3.84 -1.02 0.56
N ILE A 50 4.36 0.14 0.96
CA ILE A 50 4.69 1.24 0.07
C ILE A 50 6.18 1.21 -0.26
N LYS A 51 6.51 1.48 -1.52
CA LYS A 51 7.86 1.72 -2.02
C LYS A 51 7.89 3.04 -2.78
N ILE A 52 8.67 3.99 -2.27
CA ILE A 52 8.85 5.32 -2.86
C ILE A 52 10.28 5.40 -3.41
N LYS A 53 10.43 5.71 -4.69
CA LYS A 53 11.74 6.00 -5.30
C LYS A 53 11.78 7.46 -5.73
N SER A 54 12.90 8.14 -5.44
CA SER A 54 13.10 9.50 -5.97
C SER A 54 13.60 9.45 -7.40
N LYS A 55 13.11 10.35 -8.24
CA LYS A 55 13.76 10.65 -9.52
C LYS A 55 14.94 11.59 -9.25
N HIS A 56 16.15 11.21 -9.65
CA HIS A 56 17.30 12.12 -9.69
C HIS A 56 17.46 12.61 -11.14
N ILE A 57 17.69 13.91 -11.31
CA ILE A 57 18.06 14.47 -12.62
C ILE A 57 19.50 14.00 -12.89
N GLY A 58 19.70 13.20 -13.94
CA GLY A 58 20.99 12.57 -14.27
C GLY A 58 21.00 11.03 -14.32
N GLY A 59 19.85 10.34 -14.30
CA GLY A 59 19.75 8.92 -14.67
C GLY A 59 19.96 7.88 -13.56
N ALA A 60 20.62 8.23 -12.45
CA ALA A 60 20.75 7.33 -11.31
C ALA A 60 19.52 7.43 -10.38
N LEU A 61 18.69 6.38 -10.28
CA LEU A 61 17.58 6.31 -9.30
C LEU A 61 18.14 6.28 -7.86
N SER A 62 18.21 7.44 -7.22
CA SER A 62 18.76 7.61 -5.88
C SER A 62 17.66 7.66 -4.80
N LYS A 63 17.91 6.92 -3.71
CA LYS A 63 17.09 6.78 -2.50
C LYS A 63 15.72 6.14 -2.68
N LYS A 64 15.59 4.94 -2.09
CA LYS A 64 14.39 4.11 -2.00
C LYS A 64 13.92 4.06 -0.54
N HIS A 65 12.69 4.49 -0.31
CA HIS A 65 12.00 4.29 0.97
C HIS A 65 11.02 3.13 0.83
N LYS A 66 10.91 2.31 1.87
CA LYS A 66 9.93 1.23 1.98
C LYS A 66 9.31 1.27 3.38
N GLY A 67 8.00 1.03 3.47
CA GLY A 67 7.30 1.01 4.75
C GLY A 67 6.05 0.15 4.68
N VAL A 68 5.61 -0.37 5.83
CA VAL A 68 4.30 -1.01 5.97
C VAL A 68 3.24 0.08 6.01
N VAL A 69 2.18 -0.11 5.23
CA VAL A 69 1.01 0.75 5.18
C VAL A 69 -0.07 0.17 6.08
N PHE A 70 -0.64 1.00 6.95
CA PHE A 70 -1.78 0.61 7.79
C PHE A 70 -3.00 1.51 7.57
N GLY A 71 -2.93 2.49 6.67
CA GLY A 71 -4.08 3.32 6.36
C GLY A 71 -3.83 4.39 5.31
N VAL A 72 -4.93 4.97 4.85
CA VAL A 72 -4.99 6.11 3.93
C VAL A 72 -5.75 7.24 4.60
N CYS A 73 -5.33 8.48 4.35
CA CYS A 73 -5.96 9.70 4.85
C CYS A 73 -6.39 10.56 3.66
N ASP A 74 -7.70 10.72 3.50
CA ASP A 74 -8.30 11.57 2.46
C ASP A 74 -8.59 12.99 2.97
N GLU A 75 -8.83 13.11 4.28
CA GLU A 75 -9.18 14.36 4.96
C GLU A 75 -8.01 15.33 5.10
N THR A 76 -8.27 16.60 4.82
CA THR A 76 -7.31 17.71 4.77
C THR A 76 -6.81 18.17 6.13
N THR A 77 -7.56 17.91 7.20
CA THR A 77 -7.32 18.43 8.56
C THR A 77 -6.10 17.83 9.25
N ALA A 78 -5.64 16.64 8.82
CA ALA A 78 -4.50 15.95 9.42
C ALA A 78 -3.13 16.35 8.82
N TRP A 79 -3.10 17.31 7.87
CA TRP A 79 -1.92 17.60 7.07
C TRP A 79 -1.10 18.75 7.68
N ARG A 80 0.22 18.58 7.77
CA ARG A 80 1.09 19.53 8.51
C ARG A 80 1.25 20.88 7.80
N TYR A 81 0.97 20.94 6.50
CA TYR A 81 1.25 22.09 5.64
C TYR A 81 -0.02 22.68 5.03
N ILE A 82 -1.05 22.90 5.87
CA ILE A 82 -2.31 23.54 5.45
C ILE A 82 -2.08 24.99 4.98
N LYS A 83 -1.05 25.68 5.52
CA LYS A 83 -0.83 27.12 5.30
C LYS A 83 -0.26 27.53 3.92
N GLU A 84 0.31 26.60 3.14
CA GLU A 84 0.87 26.90 1.80
C GLU A 84 -0.02 26.43 0.63
N ARG A 85 -1.22 25.90 0.92
CA ARG A 85 -2.16 25.41 -0.10
C ARG A 85 -3.00 26.57 -0.59
N GLU A 86 -2.42 27.30 -1.54
CA GLU A 86 -2.93 28.59 -1.99
C GLU A 86 -4.13 28.47 -2.96
N SER A 87 -4.49 27.26 -3.42
CA SER A 87 -5.63 27.09 -4.33
C SER A 87 -6.63 26.01 -3.91
N THR A 88 -7.91 26.30 -4.15
CA THR A 88 -9.08 25.44 -3.89
C THR A 88 -9.12 24.18 -4.76
N GLU A 89 -8.26 24.10 -5.77
CA GLU A 89 -8.22 23.02 -6.75
C GLU A 89 -7.19 21.94 -6.42
N GLU A 90 -6.29 22.20 -5.48
CA GLU A 90 -5.25 21.23 -5.15
C GLU A 90 -5.79 20.07 -4.33
N VAL A 91 -5.70 18.86 -4.89
CA VAL A 91 -6.15 17.64 -4.25
C VAL A 91 -4.98 16.78 -3.79
N TYR A 92 -5.09 16.22 -2.59
CA TYR A 92 -4.05 15.41 -1.99
C TYR A 92 -4.64 14.21 -1.25
N PHE A 93 -3.78 13.26 -0.94
CA PHE A 93 -4.05 12.18 0.01
C PHE A 93 -2.78 11.85 0.80
N GLY A 94 -2.94 11.15 1.91
CA GLY A 94 -1.84 10.69 2.75
C GLY A 94 -1.82 9.18 2.92
N ILE A 95 -0.63 8.59 2.97
CA ILE A 95 -0.42 7.18 3.33
C ILE A 95 0.20 7.10 4.72
N LYS A 96 -0.46 6.38 5.64
CA LYS A 96 0.00 6.19 7.01
C LYS A 96 0.94 4.98 7.11
N THR A 97 2.13 5.22 7.65
CA THR A 97 3.17 4.22 7.90
C THR A 97 3.72 4.38 9.31
N ALA A 98 4.50 3.42 9.80
CA ALA A 98 5.12 3.50 11.13
C ALA A 98 6.08 4.71 11.24
N GLN A 99 6.63 5.17 10.11
CA GLN A 99 7.50 6.34 10.02
C GLN A 99 6.72 7.67 9.93
N GLY A 100 5.39 7.61 9.92
CA GLY A 100 4.48 8.76 9.84
C GLY A 100 3.68 8.81 8.53
N LEU A 101 3.16 10.00 8.24
CA LEU A 101 2.31 10.29 7.09
C LEU A 101 3.16 10.67 5.86
N HIS A 102 2.91 10.01 4.73
CA HIS A 102 3.42 10.42 3.43
C HIS A 102 2.32 11.13 2.64
N GLU A 103 2.46 12.44 2.46
CA GLU A 103 1.49 13.28 1.75
C GLU A 103 1.84 13.37 0.25
N PHE A 104 0.85 13.17 -0.61
CA PHE A 104 0.99 13.22 -2.06
C PHE A 104 -0.03 14.16 -2.70
N LYS A 105 0.44 15.03 -3.61
CA LYS A 105 -0.40 15.86 -4.47
C LYS A 105 -0.84 15.07 -5.70
N CYS A 106 -2.12 15.20 -6.04
CA CYS A 106 -2.74 14.57 -7.20
C CYS A 106 -2.98 15.58 -8.33
N LYS A 107 -3.09 15.06 -9.56
CA LYS A 107 -3.37 15.85 -10.76
C LYS A 107 -4.86 16.25 -10.88
N SER A 108 -5.75 15.48 -10.27
CA SER A 108 -7.21 15.69 -10.30
C SER A 108 -7.90 14.89 -9.19
N LYS A 109 -9.16 15.24 -8.87
CA LYS A 109 -10.00 14.49 -7.91
C LYS A 109 -10.11 13.00 -8.27
N VAL A 110 -10.28 12.70 -9.56
CA VAL A 110 -10.34 11.31 -10.06
C VAL A 110 -9.01 10.59 -9.82
N HIS A 111 -7.87 11.26 -10.04
CA HIS A 111 -6.56 10.66 -9.77
C HIS A 111 -6.39 10.36 -8.27
N LYS A 112 -6.81 11.28 -7.40
CA LYS A 112 -6.84 11.06 -5.94
C LYS A 112 -7.69 9.83 -5.59
N GLN A 113 -8.93 9.79 -6.07
CA GLN A 113 -9.89 8.74 -5.73
C GLN A 113 -9.37 7.35 -6.13
N ARG A 114 -8.81 7.20 -7.34
CA ARG A 114 -8.20 5.94 -7.79
C ARG A 114 -7.12 5.44 -6.82
N TRP A 115 -6.18 6.31 -6.44
CA TRP A 115 -5.14 5.94 -5.47
C TRP A 115 -5.71 5.56 -4.10
N VAL A 116 -6.70 6.31 -3.61
CA VAL A 116 -7.32 6.04 -2.31
C VAL A 116 -8.04 4.69 -2.33
N ASP A 117 -8.83 4.42 -3.36
CA ASP A 117 -9.61 3.19 -3.50
C ASP A 117 -8.71 1.97 -3.69
N ASP A 118 -7.71 2.05 -4.58
CA ASP A 118 -6.78 0.94 -4.81
C ASP A 118 -6.03 0.56 -3.52
N ILE A 119 -5.57 1.53 -2.73
CA ILE A 119 -4.86 1.24 -1.48
C ILE A 119 -5.82 0.69 -0.42
N LYS A 120 -7.05 1.23 -0.30
CA LYS A 120 -8.07 0.68 0.60
C LYS A 120 -8.40 -0.77 0.24
N ASN A 121 -8.50 -1.09 -1.04
CA ASN A 121 -8.74 -2.45 -1.52
C ASN A 121 -7.60 -3.39 -1.12
N LEU A 122 -6.34 -2.96 -1.26
CA LEU A 122 -5.19 -3.77 -0.81
C LEU A 122 -5.20 -3.99 0.71
N LEU A 123 -5.54 -2.96 1.50
CA LEU A 123 -5.65 -3.08 2.96
C LEU A 123 -6.78 -4.02 3.38
N GLN A 124 -7.93 -3.95 2.70
CA GLN A 124 -9.06 -4.84 2.94
C GLN A 124 -8.73 -6.30 2.62
N GLN A 125 -8.02 -6.57 1.51
CA GLN A 125 -7.59 -7.92 1.16
C GLN A 125 -6.76 -8.56 2.27
N VAL A 126 -5.80 -7.81 2.84
CA VAL A 126 -4.99 -8.28 3.98
C VAL A 126 -5.85 -8.53 5.22
N GLY A 127 -6.77 -7.62 5.55
CA GLY A 127 -7.68 -7.79 6.69
C GLY A 127 -8.60 -9.02 6.57
N CYS A 128 -9.11 -9.32 5.37
CA CYS A 128 -9.93 -10.50 5.14
C CYS A 128 -9.14 -11.81 5.27
N VAL A 129 -7.87 -11.84 4.84
CA VAL A 129 -7.01 -13.03 4.93
C VAL A 129 -6.75 -13.43 6.38
N GLU A 130 -6.57 -12.47 7.28
CA GLU A 130 -6.39 -12.76 8.72
C GLU A 130 -7.65 -13.36 9.36
N VAL A 131 -8.84 -12.88 8.95
CA VAL A 131 -10.12 -13.39 9.44
C VAL A 131 -10.38 -14.82 8.98
N THR A 132 -10.08 -15.14 7.71
CA THR A 132 -10.26 -16.50 7.18
C THR A 132 -9.25 -17.48 7.76
N ASP A 133 -7.98 -17.11 7.92
CA ASP A 133 -6.96 -17.95 8.55
C ASP A 133 -7.31 -18.26 10.01
N ARG A 134 -7.79 -17.25 10.76
CA ARG A 134 -8.27 -17.45 12.14
C ARG A 134 -9.49 -18.37 12.19
N SER A 135 -10.46 -18.18 11.29
CA SER A 135 -11.66 -19.02 11.22
C SER A 135 -11.31 -20.49 10.92
N LEU A 136 -10.44 -20.73 9.94
CA LEU A 136 -9.97 -22.08 9.58
C LEU A 136 -9.20 -22.75 10.73
N LYS A 137 -8.36 -22.00 11.45
CA LYS A 137 -7.67 -22.51 12.65
C LYS A 137 -8.63 -22.90 13.76
N CYS A 138 -9.72 -22.14 13.97
CA CYS A 138 -10.74 -22.49 14.97
C CYS A 138 -11.54 -23.74 14.59
N LEU A 139 -11.82 -23.95 13.30
CA LEU A 139 -12.57 -25.11 12.81
C LEU A 139 -11.78 -26.42 12.87
N SER A 140 -10.44 -26.35 12.88
CA SER A 140 -9.56 -27.52 13.00
C SER A 140 -9.46 -28.09 14.42
N ILE A 141 -10.11 -27.49 15.41
CA ILE A 141 -10.15 -27.98 16.80
C ILE A 141 -11.39 -28.86 16.96
N ASN A 142 -11.38 -30.06 16.40
CA ASN A 142 -12.28 -31.18 16.74
C ASN A 142 -11.64 -32.45 16.19
N ASP A 143 -10.83 -33.12 17.03
CA ASP A 143 -10.55 -34.57 17.01
C ASP A 143 -9.38 -34.84 17.97
N ALA A 144 -9.63 -34.68 19.27
CA ALA A 144 -8.77 -35.20 20.34
C ALA A 144 -9.54 -35.23 21.67
N ALA A 145 -10.44 -36.20 21.82
CA ALA A 145 -10.78 -36.87 23.08
C ALA A 145 -11.63 -38.11 22.78
#